data_AF-A0A183A0C4-F1
#
_entry.id   AF-A0A183A0C4-F1
#
_cell.length_a   1.000
_cell.length_b   1.000
_cell.length_c   1.000
_cell.angle_alpha   90.00
_cell.angle_beta   90.00
_cell.angle_gamma   90.00
#
_symmetry.space_group_name_H-M   'P 1'
#
loop_
_entity.id
_entity.type
_entity.pdbx_description
1 polymer ?
#
loop_
_entity_poly.entity_id
_entity_poly.type
_entity_poly.pdbx_seq_one_letter_code
_entity_poly.pdbx_strand_id
1 'polypeptide(L)'
;LAHRVREAVPDLDRSVSESPSGVRTLFYLLDLATFFDLVEAEQWQAALDHVDQLGLFPANAKAAHIDARIALFTQLPDCIRRPLPLALLALMRCLIGIAKKHMNSPESTTDVNGGSSLTLTTIRNRAKALITYVGRIPFRLPGDVYARLTQMHMELV
;
A
#
# COMPACT_ATOMS: atom_id res chain seq x y z
N LEU A 1 -22.50 9.94 -11.02
CA LEU A 1 -23.33 9.22 -10.02
C LEU A 1 -22.86 9.41 -8.57
N ALA A 2 -21.76 10.12 -8.29
CA ALA A 2 -21.30 10.47 -6.94
C ALA A 2 -21.89 11.78 -6.36
N HIS A 3 -22.93 12.35 -6.98
CA HIS A 3 -23.49 13.65 -6.58
C HIS A 3 -24.93 13.58 -6.03
N ARG A 4 -25.46 12.37 -5.78
CA ARG A 4 -26.87 12.16 -5.36
C ARG A 4 -27.09 11.41 -4.06
N VAL A 5 -26.05 11.21 -3.24
CA VAL A 5 -26.19 10.57 -1.91
C VAL A 5 -26.12 11.58 -0.76
N ARG A 6 -26.04 12.89 -1.05
CA ARG A 6 -25.86 13.94 -0.02
C ARG A 6 -27.15 14.42 0.66
N GLU A 7 -28.34 13.88 0.35
CA GLU A 7 -29.62 14.50 0.81
C GLU A 7 -30.62 13.56 1.50
N ALA A 8 -30.20 12.58 2.30
CA ALA A 8 -31.20 11.77 3.01
C ALA A 8 -30.75 11.15 4.34
N VAL A 9 -30.32 11.96 5.32
CA VAL A 9 -30.52 11.64 6.77
C VAL A 9 -30.52 12.95 7.60
N PRO A 10 -31.67 13.60 7.84
CA PRO A 10 -31.82 14.51 8.96
C PRO A 10 -32.17 13.71 10.22
N ASP A 11 -31.70 14.16 11.39
CA ASP A 11 -32.02 13.63 12.73
C ASP A 11 -31.17 12.46 13.27
N LEU A 12 -29.84 12.67 13.34
CA LEU A 12 -29.03 12.04 14.38
C LEU A 12 -28.09 13.04 15.06
N ASP A 13 -28.65 14.16 15.51
CA ASP A 13 -27.98 15.02 16.49
C ASP A 13 -28.21 14.46 17.90
N ARG A 14 -27.36 13.53 18.33
CA ARG A 14 -27.11 13.26 19.75
C ARG A 14 -25.77 12.57 19.94
N SER A 15 -24.79 13.39 20.33
CA SER A 15 -23.53 13.01 20.97
C SER A 15 -22.58 12.13 20.17
N VAL A 16 -22.11 12.62 19.03
CA VAL A 16 -20.73 12.30 18.62
C VAL A 16 -20.00 13.62 18.50
N SER A 17 -19.22 13.93 19.54
CA SER A 17 -18.02 14.76 19.37
C SER A 17 -17.13 14.02 18.37
N GLU A 18 -17.44 14.14 17.07
CA GLU A 18 -16.62 13.64 16.00
C GLU A 18 -15.36 14.48 16.02
N SER A 19 -14.39 14.02 16.80
CA SER A 19 -13.03 14.49 16.66
C SER A 19 -12.69 14.30 15.18
N PRO A 20 -12.25 15.33 14.44
CA PRO A 20 -11.93 15.21 13.01
C PRO A 20 -10.87 14.12 12.72
N SER A 21 -10.22 13.60 13.76
CA SER A 21 -9.36 12.42 13.75
C SER A 21 -10.11 11.09 13.53
N GLY A 22 -11.33 10.92 14.03
CA GLY A 22 -12.10 9.67 13.96
C GLY A 22 -12.58 9.35 12.55
N VAL A 23 -13.21 10.31 11.89
CA VAL A 23 -13.69 10.20 10.50
C VAL A 23 -12.52 9.96 9.54
N ARG A 24 -11.39 10.66 9.71
CA ARG A 24 -10.18 10.43 8.92
C ARG A 24 -9.63 9.02 9.11
N THR A 25 -9.61 8.54 10.35
CA THR A 25 -9.17 7.17 10.66
C THR A 25 -10.05 6.13 9.98
N LEU A 26 -11.37 6.34 9.97
CA LEU A 26 -12.31 5.46 9.28
C LEU A 26 -12.04 5.41 7.77
N PHE A 27 -11.86 6.56 7.12
CA PHE A 27 -11.53 6.60 5.69
C PHE A 27 -10.22 5.86 5.39
N TYR A 28 -9.18 6.06 6.21
CA TYR A 28 -7.93 5.30 6.05
C TYR A 28 -8.13 3.79 6.16
N LEU A 29 -8.96 3.32 7.09
CA LEU A 29 -9.24 1.90 7.24
C LEU A 29 -10.05 1.35 6.08
N LEU A 30 -11.00 2.13 5.54
CA LEU A 30 -11.79 1.77 4.37
C LEU A 30 -10.92 1.69 3.10
N ASP A 31 -10.02 2.66 2.94
CA ASP A 31 -9.06 2.67 1.84
C ASP A 31 -8.12 1.47 1.92
N LEU A 32 -7.70 1.09 3.14
CA LEU A 32 -6.88 -0.09 3.37
C LEU A 32 -7.65 -1.40 3.12
N ALA A 33 -8.93 -1.45 3.48
CA ALA A 33 -9.79 -2.59 3.15
C ALA A 33 -9.94 -2.74 1.63
N THR A 34 -10.18 -1.64 0.93
CA THR A 34 -10.26 -1.60 -0.54
C THR A 34 -8.96 -2.10 -1.18
N PHE A 35 -7.81 -1.70 -0.63
CA PHE A 35 -6.52 -2.24 -1.06
C PHE A 35 -6.46 -3.76 -0.94
N PHE A 36 -6.84 -4.33 0.22
CA PHE A 36 -6.84 -5.78 0.40
C PHE A 36 -7.79 -6.50 -0.56
N ASP A 37 -8.98 -5.94 -0.82
CA ASP A 37 -9.93 -6.51 -1.79
C ASP A 37 -9.34 -6.55 -3.20
N LEU A 38 -8.62 -5.49 -3.62
CA LEU A 38 -7.93 -5.45 -4.92
C LEU A 38 -6.80 -6.49 -5.00
N VAL A 39 -6.06 -6.72 -3.91
CA VAL A 39 -5.02 -7.75 -3.83
C VAL A 39 -5.61 -9.15 -3.96
N GLU A 40 -6.70 -9.43 -3.24
CA GLU A 40 -7.36 -10.74 -3.27
C GLU A 40 -8.09 -11.00 -4.61
N ALA A 41 -8.52 -9.94 -5.30
CA ALA A 41 -9.02 -10.02 -6.68
C ALA A 41 -7.89 -10.13 -7.74
N GLU A 42 -6.62 -10.24 -7.32
CA GLU A 42 -5.43 -10.30 -8.18
C GLU A 42 -5.28 -9.10 -9.14
N GLN A 43 -5.92 -7.98 -8.83
CA GLN A 43 -5.84 -6.73 -9.60
C GLN A 43 -4.58 -5.94 -9.21
N TRP A 44 -3.41 -6.53 -9.45
CA TRP A 44 -2.13 -6.04 -8.92
C TRP A 44 -1.83 -4.58 -9.26
N GLN A 45 -2.11 -4.15 -10.50
CA GLN A 45 -1.85 -2.77 -10.94
C GLN A 45 -2.75 -1.77 -10.19
N ALA A 46 -4.05 -2.06 -10.10
CA ALA A 46 -5.02 -1.21 -9.42
C ALA A 46 -4.75 -1.14 -7.90
N ALA A 47 -4.39 -2.27 -7.29
CA ALA A 47 -3.97 -2.32 -5.88
C ALA A 47 -2.74 -1.43 -5.63
N LEU A 48 -1.78 -1.45 -6.56
CA LEU A 48 -0.56 -0.67 -6.45
C LEU A 48 -0.80 0.83 -6.62
N ASP A 49 -1.60 1.23 -7.61
CA ASP A 49 -1.97 2.62 -7.82
C ASP A 49 -2.75 3.17 -6.62
N HIS A 50 -3.67 2.38 -6.07
CA HIS A 50 -4.44 2.75 -4.89
C HIS A 50 -3.53 2.94 -3.66
N VAL A 51 -2.63 2.00 -3.37
CA VAL A 51 -1.74 2.13 -2.20
C VAL A 51 -0.72 3.27 -2.34
N ASP A 52 -0.34 3.63 -3.57
CA ASP A 52 0.51 4.80 -3.83
C ASP A 52 -0.23 6.11 -3.54
N GLN A 53 -1.51 6.19 -3.84
CA GLN A 53 -2.35 7.34 -3.49
C GLN A 53 -2.50 7.50 -1.97
N LEU A 54 -2.59 6.39 -1.22
CA LEU A 54 -2.60 6.41 0.25
C LEU A 54 -1.28 6.96 0.83
N GLY A 55 -0.16 6.84 0.10
CA GLY A 55 1.14 7.37 0.53
C GLY A 55 1.68 6.74 1.82
N LEU A 56 1.26 5.53 2.17
CA LEU A 56 1.69 4.87 3.42
C LEU A 56 3.09 4.25 3.29
N PHE A 57 3.43 3.75 2.11
CA PHE A 57 4.65 3.00 1.88
C PHE A 57 5.63 3.73 0.96
N PRO A 58 6.93 3.45 1.06
CA PRO A 58 7.92 4.05 0.17
C PRO A 58 7.77 3.49 -1.26
N ALA A 59 7.43 4.37 -2.20
CA ALA A 59 7.46 4.06 -3.64
C ALA A 59 8.88 4.02 -4.24
N ASN A 60 9.86 4.63 -3.57
CA ASN A 60 11.25 4.69 -4.04
C ASN A 60 12.26 4.40 -2.92
N ALA A 61 13.48 4.01 -3.32
CA ALA A 61 14.57 3.62 -2.41
C ALA A 61 15.39 4.81 -1.86
N LYS A 62 14.96 6.06 -2.05
CA LYS A 62 15.69 7.22 -1.54
C LYS A 62 15.52 7.31 -0.01
N ALA A 63 16.64 7.47 0.71
CA ALA A 63 16.65 7.50 2.17
C ALA A 63 15.68 8.55 2.75
N ALA A 64 15.71 9.78 2.24
CA ALA A 64 14.81 10.85 2.70
C ALA A 64 13.31 10.51 2.54
N HIS A 65 12.94 9.75 1.49
CA HIS A 65 11.56 9.31 1.30
C HIS A 65 11.18 8.22 2.30
N ILE A 66 12.10 7.28 2.57
CA ILE A 66 11.91 6.24 3.57
C ILE A 66 11.74 6.86 4.97
N ASP A 67 12.61 7.79 5.34
CA ASP A 67 12.56 8.47 6.65
C ASP A 67 11.26 9.24 6.84
N ALA A 68 10.77 9.92 5.79
CA ALA A 68 9.47 10.60 5.82
C ALA A 68 8.31 9.61 6.06
N ARG A 69 8.32 8.43 5.43
CA ARG A 69 7.28 7.41 5.66
C ARG A 69 7.38 6.79 7.06
N ILE A 70 8.58 6.72 7.65
CA ILE A 70 8.76 6.24 9.04
C ILE A 70 8.19 7.28 10.01
N ALA A 71 8.47 8.57 9.78
CA ALA A 71 7.90 9.65 10.59
C ALA A 71 6.37 9.71 10.50
N LEU A 72 5.80 9.47 9.31
CA LEU A 72 4.35 9.33 9.17
C LEU A 72 3.83 8.11 9.93
N PHE A 73 4.51 6.96 9.83
CA PHE A 73 4.12 5.75 10.54
C PHE A 73 4.01 5.95 12.05
N THR A 74 4.97 6.65 12.69
CA THR A 74 4.95 6.88 14.13
C THR A 74 3.82 7.81 14.58
N GLN A 75 3.30 8.65 13.70
CA GLN A 75 2.17 9.55 13.96
C GLN A 75 0.80 8.88 13.74
N LEU A 76 0.75 7.69 13.12
CA LEU A 76 -0.51 6.99 12.85
C LEU A 76 -1.08 6.35 14.14
N PRO A 77 -2.42 6.39 14.31
CA PRO A 77 -3.08 5.72 15.42
C PRO A 77 -2.92 4.19 15.35
N ASP A 78 -2.95 3.51 16.50
CA ASP A 78 -2.71 2.07 16.61
C ASP A 78 -3.65 1.23 15.75
N CYS A 79 -4.91 1.66 15.60
CA CYS A 79 -5.89 0.98 14.75
C CYS A 79 -5.47 0.92 13.27
N ILE A 80 -4.76 1.93 12.77
CA ILE A 80 -4.19 1.94 11.41
C ILE A 80 -2.87 1.17 11.39
N ARG A 81 -2.04 1.29 12.43
CA ARG A 81 -0.73 0.59 12.47
C ARG A 81 -0.84 -0.94 12.51
N ARG A 82 -1.87 -1.48 13.14
CA ARG A 82 -2.09 -2.94 13.27
C ARG A 82 -2.19 -3.69 11.95
N PRO A 83 -2.95 -3.25 10.93
CA PRO A 83 -3.04 -3.93 9.63
C PRO A 83 -1.86 -3.65 8.67
N LEU A 84 -1.01 -2.65 8.92
CA LEU A 84 0.14 -2.34 8.04
C LEU A 84 1.13 -3.50 7.79
N PRO A 85 1.44 -4.39 8.76
CA PRO A 85 2.29 -5.55 8.51
C PRO A 85 1.71 -6.47 7.42
N LEU A 86 0.39 -6.68 7.42
CA LEU A 86 -0.31 -7.48 6.42
C LEU A 86 -0.36 -6.73 5.08
N ALA A 87 -0.56 -5.41 5.11
CA ALA A 87 -0.56 -4.58 3.91
C ALA A 87 0.82 -4.56 3.22
N LEU A 88 1.93 -4.57 3.99
CA LEU A 88 3.28 -4.71 3.46
C LEU A 88 3.49 -6.04 2.73
N LEU A 89 3.00 -7.14 3.29
CA LEU A 89 3.06 -8.46 2.66
C LEU A 89 2.23 -8.49 1.37
N ALA A 90 1.01 -7.94 1.43
CA ALA A 90 0.12 -7.82 0.28
C ALA A 90 0.74 -6.96 -0.85
N LEU A 91 1.41 -5.87 -0.49
CA LEU A 91 2.14 -5.03 -1.44
C LEU A 91 3.30 -5.79 -2.12
N MET A 92 4.09 -6.55 -1.35
CA MET A 92 5.13 -7.40 -1.95
C MET A 92 4.54 -8.49 -2.86
N ARG A 93 3.39 -9.08 -2.51
CA ARG A 93 2.66 -10.00 -3.41
C ARG A 93 2.27 -9.30 -4.72
N CYS A 94 1.78 -8.07 -4.67
CA CYS A 94 1.45 -7.29 -5.87
C CYS A 94 2.68 -7.08 -6.76
N LEU A 95 3.81 -6.68 -6.17
CA LEU A 95 5.06 -6.48 -6.91
C LEU A 95 5.52 -7.77 -7.60
N ILE A 96 5.43 -8.91 -6.92
CA ILE A 96 5.72 -10.23 -7.51
C ILE A 96 4.74 -10.58 -8.63
N GLY A 97 3.44 -10.35 -8.45
CA GLY A 97 2.42 -10.60 -9.46
C GLY A 97 2.67 -9.82 -10.75
N ILE A 98 3.00 -8.53 -10.63
CA ILE A 98 3.35 -7.66 -11.78
C ILE A 98 4.65 -8.14 -12.44
N ALA A 99 5.68 -8.47 -11.66
CA ALA A 99 6.94 -8.98 -12.20
C ALA A 99 6.76 -10.30 -12.97
N LYS A 100 6.00 -11.25 -12.41
CA LYS A 100 5.69 -12.53 -13.07
C LYS A 100 4.93 -12.32 -14.38
N LYS A 101 3.96 -11.40 -14.41
CA LYS A 101 3.24 -11.03 -15.63
C LYS A 101 4.19 -10.49 -16.71
N HIS A 102 5.15 -9.65 -16.32
CA HIS A 102 6.14 -9.07 -17.24
C HIS A 102 7.19 -10.10 -17.72
N MET A 103 7.50 -11.12 -16.93
CA MET A 103 8.42 -12.20 -17.32
C MET A 103 7.75 -13.21 -18.26
N ASN A 104 6.46 -13.49 -18.06
CA ASN A 104 5.70 -14.46 -18.87
C ASN A 104 5.21 -13.86 -20.20
N SER A 105 5.28 -12.54 -20.37
CA SER A 105 4.91 -11.84 -21.61
C SER A 105 6.06 -10.94 -22.09
N PRO A 106 7.12 -11.52 -22.67
CA PRO A 106 8.27 -10.76 -23.18
C PRO A 106 8.02 -10.06 -24.53
N GLU A 107 6.85 -10.25 -25.16
CA GLU A 107 6.60 -9.89 -26.56
C GLU A 107 5.93 -8.51 -26.79
N SER A 108 5.78 -7.67 -25.76
CA SER A 108 5.18 -6.34 -25.90
C SER A 108 6.19 -5.23 -25.62
N THR A 109 7.23 -5.15 -26.46
CA THR A 109 8.21 -4.05 -26.47
C THR A 109 7.69 -2.79 -27.18
N THR A 110 6.42 -2.71 -27.55
CA THR A 110 5.83 -1.51 -28.14
C THR A 110 4.36 -1.34 -27.75
N ASP A 111 4.07 -1.01 -26.49
CA ASP A 111 2.77 -0.44 -26.16
C ASP A 111 2.92 1.06 -25.87
N VAL A 112 2.57 1.82 -26.90
CA VAL A 112 2.39 3.28 -26.97
C VAL A 112 1.16 3.73 -26.15
N ASN A 113 0.70 2.94 -25.17
CA ASN A 113 -0.42 3.30 -24.31
C ASN A 113 0.09 3.71 -22.92
N GLY A 114 0.03 5.02 -22.66
CA GLY A 114 0.52 5.71 -21.46
C GLY A 114 -0.18 5.35 -20.13
N GLY A 115 -0.30 4.07 -19.80
CA GLY A 115 -0.43 3.59 -18.43
C GLY A 115 0.96 3.22 -17.93
N SER A 116 1.41 3.83 -16.83
CA SER A 116 2.74 3.67 -16.23
C SER A 116 3.03 2.20 -15.85
N SER A 117 3.43 1.37 -16.83
CA SER A 117 3.88 0.00 -16.58
C SER A 117 5.24 0.06 -15.88
N LEU A 118 5.27 -0.39 -14.62
CA LEU A 118 6.50 -0.46 -13.84
C LEU A 118 7.46 -1.47 -14.47
N THR A 119 8.66 -1.01 -14.80
CA THR A 119 9.72 -1.90 -15.29
C THR A 119 10.21 -2.84 -14.19
N LEU A 120 10.70 -4.03 -14.54
CA LEU A 120 11.27 -4.98 -13.56
C LEU A 120 12.32 -4.35 -12.62
N THR A 121 13.13 -3.42 -13.13
CA THR A 121 14.12 -2.68 -12.33
C THR A 121 13.45 -1.79 -11.29
N THR A 122 12.36 -1.11 -11.63
CA THR A 122 11.60 -0.28 -10.67
C THR A 122 10.91 -1.13 -9.61
N ILE A 123 10.39 -2.31 -9.97
CA ILE A 123 9.77 -3.25 -9.03
C ILE A 123 10.80 -3.74 -8.01
N ARG A 124 11.98 -4.17 -8.46
CA ARG A 124 13.10 -4.60 -7.58
C ARG A 124 13.55 -3.48 -6.65
N ASN A 125 13.71 -2.27 -7.17
CA ASN A 125 14.09 -1.10 -6.37
C ASN A 125 13.05 -0.78 -5.30
N ARG A 126 11.77 -0.90 -5.62
CA ARG A 126 10.67 -0.70 -4.67
C ARG A 126 10.64 -1.77 -3.61
N ALA A 127 10.83 -3.05 -3.95
CA ALA A 127 10.96 -4.14 -2.98
C ALA A 127 12.13 -3.92 -2.00
N LYS A 128 13.28 -3.46 -2.49
CA LYS A 128 14.42 -3.08 -1.64
C LYS A 128 14.10 -1.92 -0.70
N ALA A 129 13.34 -0.93 -1.19
CA ALA A 129 12.88 0.19 -0.37
C ALA A 129 11.97 -0.28 0.78
N LEU A 130 11.07 -1.22 0.50
CA LEU A 130 10.17 -1.81 1.50
C LEU A 130 10.94 -2.57 2.58
N ILE A 131 11.91 -3.41 2.23
CA ILE A 131 12.76 -4.10 3.24
C ILE A 131 13.50 -3.10 4.12
N THR A 132 14.10 -2.09 3.50
CA THR A 132 14.85 -1.04 4.22
C THR A 132 13.95 -0.28 5.18
N TYR A 133 12.72 0.04 4.74
CA TYR A 133 11.71 0.70 5.55
C TYR A 133 11.29 -0.15 6.76
N VAL A 134 10.95 -1.42 6.53
CA VAL A 134 10.59 -2.38 7.58
C VAL A 134 11.70 -2.53 8.61
N GLY A 135 12.96 -2.63 8.17
CA GLY A 135 14.12 -2.74 9.06
C GLY A 135 14.40 -1.49 9.90
N ARG A 136 13.82 -0.34 9.56
CA ARG A 136 14.01 0.94 10.26
C ARG A 136 12.82 1.40 11.07
N ILE A 137 11.66 0.77 10.93
CA ILE A 137 10.48 1.11 11.72
C ILE A 137 10.73 0.71 13.20
N PRO A 138 10.52 1.63 14.17
CA PRO A 138 10.74 1.35 15.60
C PRO A 138 9.68 0.40 16.22
N PHE A 139 8.71 -0.05 15.44
CA PHE A 139 7.71 -1.02 15.83
C PHE A 139 8.22 -2.43 15.56
N ARG A 140 8.21 -3.30 16.58
CA ARG A 140 8.44 -4.74 16.42
C ARG A 140 7.30 -5.32 15.59
N LEU A 141 7.47 -5.31 14.27
CA LEU A 141 6.68 -6.17 13.41
C LEU A 141 6.88 -7.61 13.89
N PRO A 142 5.84 -8.46 13.89
CA PRO A 142 6.02 -9.87 14.21
C PRO A 142 7.19 -10.41 13.39
N GLY A 143 8.15 -11.10 14.03
CA GLY A 143 9.42 -11.47 13.37
C GLY A 143 9.24 -12.23 12.05
N ASP A 144 8.10 -12.91 11.91
CA ASP A 144 7.65 -13.61 10.70
C ASP A 144 7.44 -12.67 9.49
N VAL A 145 6.96 -11.44 9.70
CA VAL A 145 6.70 -10.48 8.60
C VAL A 145 8.00 -10.09 7.90
N TYR A 146 9.07 -9.80 8.64
CA TYR A 146 10.37 -9.43 8.05
C TYR A 146 11.01 -10.61 7.29
N ALA A 147 10.95 -11.81 7.88
CA ALA A 147 11.45 -13.02 7.23
C ALA A 147 10.71 -13.30 5.91
N ARG A 148 9.38 -13.21 5.93
CA ARG A 148 8.55 -13.43 4.74
C ARG A 148 8.72 -12.36 3.67
N LEU A 149 8.89 -11.08 4.05
CA LEU A 149 9.23 -10.01 3.11
C LEU A 149 10.58 -10.26 2.44
N THR A 150 11.58 -10.70 3.21
CA THR A 150 12.92 -11.01 2.68
C THR A 150 12.86 -12.20 1.72
N GLN A 151 12.11 -13.26 2.07
CA GLN A 151 11.88 -14.40 1.19
C GLN A 151 11.24 -13.99 -0.14
N MET A 152 10.16 -13.19 -0.08
CA MET A 152 9.48 -12.65 -1.26
C MET A 152 10.38 -11.75 -2.10
N HIS A 153 11.28 -10.99 -1.48
CA HIS A 153 12.26 -10.20 -2.23
C HIS A 153 13.26 -11.07 -2.99
N MET A 154 13.69 -12.19 -2.42
CA MET A 154 14.59 -13.11 -3.11
C MET A 154 13.95 -13.74 -4.37
N GLU A 155 12.62 -13.88 -4.42
CA GLU A 155 11.91 -14.27 -5.65
C GLU A 155 11.99 -13.21 -6.76
N LEU A 156 12.24 -11.95 -6.40
CA LEU A 156 12.34 -10.83 -7.34
C LEU A 156 13.78 -10.57 -7.80
N VAL A 157 14.80 -11.03 -7.08
CA VAL A 157 16.22 -10.83 -7.42
C VAL A 157 16.57 -11.72 -8.59
#